data_AF-A0A9P8ZT49-F1
#
_entry.id   AF-A0A9P8ZT49-F1
#
_cell.length_a   1.000
_cell.length_b   1.000
_cell.length_c   1.000
_cell.angle_alpha   90.00
_cell.angle_beta   90.00
_cell.angle_gamma   90.00
#
_symmetry.space_group_name_H-M   'P 1'
#
loop_
_entity.id
_entity.type
_entity.pdbx_description
1 polymer ?
#
loop_
_entity_poly.entity_id
_entity_poly.type
_entity_poly.pdbx_seq_one_letter_code
_entity_poly.pdbx_strand_id
1 'polypeptide(L)'
;MQDTHRVYVDGSAEIYDSIMCLTSISTNNNKFAVIQVLQRKESTEPDLLFVFTRWGRVGEFGASQTAGPMPLNDAILEFKTFFKSKTGINFENRRSTSPLKEKYMWIDVEY
;
A
#
# COMPACT_ATOMS: atom_id res chain seq x y z
N MET A 1 -5.66 6.32 14.47
CA MET A 1 -4.76 7.07 13.55
C MET A 1 -5.51 7.88 12.49
N GLN A 2 -6.74 7.51 12.09
CA GLN A 2 -7.51 8.26 11.07
C GLN A 2 -7.75 9.75 11.41
N ASP A 3 -7.87 10.09 12.70
CA ASP A 3 -8.11 11.48 13.09
C ASP A 3 -6.87 12.36 12.92
N THR A 4 -5.67 11.81 13.10
CA THR A 4 -4.41 12.56 13.14
C THR A 4 -3.60 12.51 11.84
N HIS A 5 -3.84 11.51 10.99
CA HIS A 5 -3.11 11.30 9.74
C HIS A 5 -4.05 11.21 8.54
N ARG A 6 -3.55 11.58 7.36
CA ARG A 6 -4.22 11.40 6.07
C ARG A 6 -3.32 10.60 5.14
N VAL A 7 -3.91 9.93 4.14
CA VAL A 7 -3.14 9.32 3.06
C VAL A 7 -2.41 10.42 2.30
N TYR A 8 -1.13 10.17 1.99
CA TYR A 8 -0.32 11.08 1.20
C TYR A 8 -0.75 11.06 -0.26
N VAL A 9 -0.93 12.25 -0.82
CA VAL A 9 -1.24 12.50 -2.23
C VAL A 9 -0.16 13.44 -2.76
N ASP A 10 0.48 13.07 -3.86
CA ASP A 10 1.51 13.92 -4.46
C ASP A 10 0.93 15.06 -5.30
N GLY A 11 1.80 15.93 -5.83
CA GLY A 11 1.39 17.06 -6.68
C GLY A 11 0.73 16.66 -8.00
N SER A 12 0.79 15.39 -8.39
CA SER A 12 0.13 14.85 -9.60
C SER A 12 -1.24 14.21 -9.30
N ALA A 13 -1.74 14.37 -8.07
CA ALA A 13 -2.93 13.70 -7.56
C ALA A 13 -2.79 12.16 -7.48
N GLU A 14 -1.55 11.66 -7.44
CA GLU A 14 -1.30 10.23 -7.24
C GLU A 14 -1.48 9.88 -5.76
N ILE A 15 -2.31 8.87 -5.51
CA ILE A 15 -2.68 8.45 -4.15
C ILE A 15 -1.80 7.28 -3.75
N TYR A 16 -1.05 7.44 -2.67
CA TYR A 16 -0.17 6.39 -2.15
C TYR A 16 -0.94 5.48 -1.17
N ASP A 17 -1.97 4.83 -1.72
CA ASP A 17 -2.75 3.76 -1.10
C ASP A 17 -2.83 2.59 -2.07
N SER A 18 -2.71 1.37 -1.57
CA SER A 18 -2.83 0.17 -2.38
C SER A 18 -3.39 -0.98 -1.58
N ILE A 19 -4.53 -1.47 -2.07
CA ILE A 19 -5.15 -2.71 -1.61
C ILE A 19 -4.85 -3.79 -2.65
N MET A 20 -4.37 -4.93 -2.17
CA MET A 20 -3.93 -6.04 -3.00
C MET A 20 -4.52 -7.35 -2.48
N CYS A 21 -5.02 -8.20 -3.38
CA CYS A 21 -5.57 -9.50 -3.05
C CYS A 21 -4.88 -10.63 -3.82
N LEU A 22 -4.80 -11.80 -3.20
CA LEU A 22 -4.34 -13.02 -3.86
C LEU A 22 -5.37 -14.12 -3.61
N THR A 23 -6.05 -14.52 -4.69
CA THR A 23 -7.04 -15.59 -4.69
C THR A 23 -6.57 -16.71 -5.61
N SER A 24 -6.41 -17.92 -5.07
CA SER A 24 -6.12 -19.11 -5.86
C SER A 24 -6.76 -20.32 -5.22
N ILE A 25 -7.69 -20.95 -5.95
CA ILE A 25 -8.43 -22.13 -5.50
C ILE A 25 -7.49 -23.33 -5.36
N SER A 26 -6.60 -23.53 -6.35
CA SER A 26 -5.67 -24.68 -6.37
C SER A 26 -4.69 -24.70 -5.19
N THR A 27 -4.42 -23.53 -4.59
CA THR A 27 -3.50 -23.38 -3.45
C THR A 27 -4.20 -22.94 -2.16
N ASN A 28 -5.54 -22.88 -2.15
CA ASN A 28 -6.36 -22.36 -1.05
C ASN A 28 -5.86 -21.01 -0.50
N ASN A 29 -5.41 -20.15 -1.42
CA ASN A 29 -4.97 -18.81 -1.09
C ASN A 29 -6.18 -17.88 -1.15
N ASN A 30 -6.43 -17.20 -0.03
CA ASN A 30 -7.35 -16.08 0.08
C ASN A 30 -6.71 -15.06 1.02
N LYS A 31 -5.82 -14.22 0.47
CA LYS A 31 -4.95 -13.31 1.23
C LYS A 31 -5.13 -11.88 0.76
N PHE A 32 -4.92 -10.94 1.67
CA PHE A 32 -4.86 -9.51 1.37
C PHE A 32 -3.55 -8.90 1.87
N ALA A 33 -3.14 -7.83 1.22
CA ALA A 33 -2.09 -6.93 1.66
C ALA A 33 -2.52 -5.49 1.35
N VAL A 34 -2.38 -4.60 2.32
CA VAL A 34 -2.66 -3.17 2.22
C VAL A 34 -1.38 -2.44 2.55
N ILE A 35 -1.11 -1.36 1.82
CA ILE A 35 -0.04 -0.43 2.14
C ILE A 35 -0.49 1.01 1.90
N GLN A 36 -0.19 1.89 2.84
CA GLN A 36 -0.57 3.31 2.83
C GLN A 36 0.61 4.17 3.27
N VAL A 37 0.89 5.24 2.53
CA VAL A 37 1.78 6.31 3.00
C VAL A 37 0.93 7.36 3.70
N LEU A 38 1.29 7.70 4.94
CA LEU A 38 0.51 8.54 5.84
C LEU A 38 1.28 9.82 6.17
N GLN A 39 0.61 10.95 6.00
CA GLN A 39 1.08 12.27 6.41
C GLN A 39 0.28 12.76 7.62
N ARG A 40 0.95 13.34 8.62
CA ARG A 40 0.28 14.01 9.74
C ARG A 40 -0.46 15.26 9.25
N LYS A 41 -1.72 15.45 9.65
CA LYS A 41 -2.55 16.60 9.22
C LYS A 41 -2.00 17.94 9.73
N GLU A 42 -1.52 17.94 10.98
CA GLU A 42 -0.96 19.10 11.66
C GLU A 42 0.46 18.74 12.11
N SER A 43 1.46 19.07 11.28
CA SER A 43 2.87 18.79 11.53
C SER A 43 3.72 20.01 11.19
N THR A 44 4.70 20.28 12.05
CA THR A 44 5.81 21.21 11.75
C THR A 44 6.81 20.61 10.77
N GLU A 45 6.73 19.31 10.53
CA GLU A 45 7.60 18.54 9.62
C GLU A 45 6.70 17.78 8.63
N PRO A 46 6.19 18.43 7.57
CA PRO A 46 5.25 17.83 6.62
C PRO A 46 5.89 16.76 5.72
N ASP A 47 7.22 16.76 5.61
CA ASP A 47 8.01 15.84 4.78
C ASP A 47 8.40 14.55 5.52
N LEU A 48 8.00 14.42 6.78
CA LEU A 48 8.12 13.19 7.57
C LEU A 48 6.82 12.40 7.51
N LEU A 49 6.90 11.22 6.90
CA LEU A 49 5.77 10.34 6.64
C LEU A 49 5.92 9.00 7.35
N PHE A 50 4.79 8.32 7.50
CA PHE A 50 4.72 6.96 8.01
C PHE A 50 4.27 6.02 6.89
N VAL A 51 4.74 4.79 6.91
CA VAL A 51 4.26 3.73 6.02
C VAL A 51 3.50 2.73 6.86
N PHE A 52 2.21 2.60 6.60
CA PHE A 52 1.34 1.62 7.24
C PHE A 52 1.14 0.44 6.31
N THR A 53 1.33 -0.77 6.83
CA THR A 53 1.07 -2.02 6.12
C THR A 53 0.16 -2.92 6.94
N ARG A 54 -0.72 -3.65 6.27
CA ARG A 54 -1.59 -4.66 6.88
C ARG A 54 -1.72 -5.86 5.96
N TRP A 55 -1.66 -7.07 6.47
CA TRP A 55 -1.77 -8.29 5.65
C TRP A 55 -2.39 -9.43 6.44
N GLY A 56 -3.04 -10.36 5.74
CA GLY A 56 -3.68 -11.50 6.39
C GLY A 56 -4.54 -12.32 5.44
N ARG A 57 -5.37 -13.20 6.00
CA ARG A 57 -6.44 -13.86 5.23
C ARG A 57 -7.63 -12.92 5.11
N VAL A 58 -8.29 -12.93 3.96
CA VAL A 58 -9.50 -12.11 3.76
C VAL A 58 -10.58 -12.54 4.77
N GLY A 59 -11.17 -11.56 5.46
CA GLY A 59 -12.13 -11.79 6.55
C GLY A 59 -11.51 -11.87 7.95
N GLU A 60 -10.18 -11.89 8.06
CA GLU A 60 -9.47 -11.88 9.35
C GLU A 60 -8.84 -10.50 9.64
N PHE A 61 -8.49 -10.25 10.91
CA PHE A 61 -7.78 -9.04 11.30
C PHE A 61 -6.39 -8.94 10.64
N GLY A 62 -5.69 -10.07 10.56
CA GLY A 62 -4.33 -10.13 10.03
C GLY A 62 -3.30 -9.51 10.97
N ALA A 63 -2.12 -9.21 10.44
CA ALA A 63 -1.06 -8.46 11.10
C ALA A 63 -0.93 -7.08 10.45
N SER A 64 -0.37 -6.12 11.20
CA SER A 64 -0.08 -4.78 10.70
C SER A 64 1.22 -4.26 11.25
N GLN A 65 1.85 -3.35 10.51
CA GLN A 65 3.07 -2.67 10.90
C GLN A 65 3.00 -1.21 10.45
N THR A 66 3.51 -0.31 11.28
CA THR A 66 3.73 1.08 10.92
C THR A 66 5.23 1.38 11.04
N ALA A 67 5.84 1.85 9.96
CA ALA A 67 7.22 2.33 9.93
C ALA A 67 7.25 3.85 9.86
N GLY A 68 8.32 4.46 10.38
CA GLY A 68 8.54 5.91 10.37
C GLY A 68 8.49 6.57 11.76
N PRO A 69 8.58 7.91 11.82
CA PRO A 69 8.60 8.82 10.67
C PRO A 69 9.87 8.70 9.83
N MET A 70 9.76 8.93 8.52
CA MET A 70 10.89 8.93 7.58
C MET A 70 10.68 9.97 6.47
N PRO A 71 11.75 10.38 5.75
CA PRO A 71 11.64 11.30 4.62
C PRO A 71 10.72 10.78 3.51
N LEU A 72 10.06 11.69 2.80
CA LEU A 72 9.14 11.39 1.70
C LEU A 72 9.69 10.38 0.67
N ASN A 73 10.93 10.58 0.22
CA ASN A 73 11.54 9.71 -0.79
C ASN A 73 11.69 8.27 -0.28
N ASP A 74 12.04 8.09 0.99
CA ASP A 74 12.22 6.78 1.61
C ASP A 74 10.85 6.10 1.79
N ALA A 75 9.83 6.84 2.23
CA ALA A 75 8.47 6.33 2.37
C ALA A 75 7.88 5.87 1.02
N ILE A 76 8.08 6.66 -0.05
CA ILE A 76 7.68 6.29 -1.41
C ILE A 76 8.44 5.06 -1.90
N LEU A 77 9.75 4.98 -1.63
CA LEU A 77 10.57 3.84 -2.02
C LEU A 77 10.11 2.55 -1.33
N GLU A 78 9.84 2.61 -0.03
CA GLU A 78 9.32 1.49 0.75
C GLU A 78 7.96 1.04 0.21
N PHE A 79 7.07 2.00 -0.08
CA PHE A 79 5.77 1.73 -0.70
C PHE A 79 5.91 0.97 -2.03
N LYS A 80 6.72 1.50 -2.96
CA LYS A 80 6.93 0.89 -4.28
C LYS A 80 7.60 -0.47 -4.18
N THR A 81 8.55 -0.64 -3.26
CA THR A 81 9.25 -1.90 -3.02
C THR A 81 8.30 -2.96 -2.48
N PHE A 82 7.48 -2.61 -1.49
CA PHE A 82 6.47 -3.52 -0.96
C PHE A 82 5.45 -3.91 -2.03
N PHE A 83 4.89 -2.93 -2.75
CA PHE A 83 3.95 -3.18 -3.85
C PHE A 83 4.54 -4.16 -4.88
N LYS A 84 5.74 -3.87 -5.39
CA LYS A 84 6.43 -4.72 -6.36
C LYS A 84 6.74 -6.11 -5.81
N SER A 85 7.06 -6.23 -4.52
CA SER A 85 7.30 -7.55 -3.90
C SER A 85 6.05 -8.44 -3.93
N LYS A 86 4.86 -7.85 -3.82
CA LYS A 86 3.57 -8.57 -3.79
C LYS A 86 3.01 -8.82 -5.19
N THR A 87 3.06 -7.82 -6.07
CA THR A 87 2.45 -7.88 -7.41
C THR A 87 3.42 -8.33 -8.50
N GLY A 88 4.73 -8.12 -8.30
CA GLY A 88 5.77 -8.28 -9.31
C GLY A 88 5.83 -7.15 -10.35
N ILE A 89 5.01 -6.10 -10.18
CA ILE A 89 4.85 -5.01 -11.15
C ILE A 89 5.30 -3.70 -10.49
N ASN A 90 5.89 -2.79 -11.27
CA ASN A 90 6.18 -1.44 -10.78
C ASN A 90 4.85 -0.69 -10.53
N PHE A 91 4.78 0.12 -9.48
CA PHE A 91 3.56 0.83 -9.11
C PHE A 91 3.01 1.73 -10.22
N GLU A 92 3.89 2.33 -11.03
CA GLU A 92 3.55 3.17 -12.17
C GLU A 92 2.83 2.40 -13.28
N ASN A 93 3.08 1.09 -13.40
CA ASN A 93 2.53 0.24 -14.45
C ASN A 93 1.27 -0.52 -13.99
N ARG A 94 0.76 -0.26 -12.78
CA ARG A 94 -0.34 -1.03 -12.17
C ARG A 94 -1.65 -0.98 -12.95
N ARG A 95 -1.91 0.11 -13.69
CA ARG A 95 -3.12 0.30 -14.51
C ARG A 95 -3.00 -0.30 -15.91
N SER A 96 -1.79 -0.50 -16.40
CA SER A 96 -1.52 -0.96 -17.78
C SER A 96 -1.09 -2.42 -17.86
N THR A 97 -0.71 -3.04 -16.74
CA THR A 97 -0.19 -4.40 -16.71
C THR A 97 -1.21 -5.37 -16.12
N SER A 98 -1.47 -6.46 -16.83
CA SER A 98 -2.29 -7.55 -16.29
C SER A 98 -1.61 -8.20 -15.08
N PRO A 99 -2.39 -8.63 -14.06
CA PRO A 99 -1.83 -9.32 -12.90
C PRO A 99 -1.02 -10.56 -13.29
N LEU A 100 0.13 -10.75 -12.64
CA LEU A 100 0.95 -11.93 -12.85
C LEU A 100 0.33 -13.15 -12.16
N LYS A 101 0.50 -14.33 -12.77
CA LYS A 101 0.04 -15.60 -12.20
C LYS A 101 0.69 -15.81 -10.82
N GLU A 102 -0.11 -16.24 -9.85
CA GLU A 102 0.30 -16.52 -8.45
C GLU A 102 0.88 -15.30 -7.69
N LYS A 103 0.63 -14.09 -8.19
CA LYS A 103 0.96 -12.83 -7.52
C LYS A 103 -0.30 -12.08 -7.11
N TYR A 104 -0.10 -11.11 -6.21
CA TYR A 104 -1.21 -10.28 -5.77
C TYR A 104 -1.70 -9.39 -6.93
N MET A 105 -3.01 -9.31 -7.07
CA MET A 105 -3.70 -8.35 -7.92
C MET A 105 -3.89 -7.05 -7.14
N TRP A 106 -3.61 -5.92 -7.77
CA TRP A 106 -3.97 -4.60 -7.24
C TRP A 106 -5.46 -4.34 -7.52
N ILE A 107 -6.16 -3.82 -6.52
CA ILE A 107 -7.57 -3.42 -6.61
C ILE A 107 -7.61 -1.90 -6.68
N ASP A 108 -8.25 -1.37 -7.72
CA ASP A 108 -8.55 0.05 -7.81
C ASP A 108 -9.76 0.36 -6.93
N VAL A 109 -9.63 1.36 -6.06
CA VAL A 109 -10.66 1.76 -5.11
C VAL A 109 -10.97 3.23 -5.35
N GLU A 110 -12.25 3.51 -5.62
CA GLU A 110 -12.78 4.86 -5.67
C GLU A 110 -13.10 5.31 -4.23
N TYR A 111 -12.59 6.49 -3.87
CA TYR A 111 -12.73 7.09 -2.53
C TYR A 111 -13.65 8.31 -2.56
#